data_AF-A0A941X3M2-F1
#
_entry.id   AF-A0A941X3M2-F1
#
_cell.length_a   1.000
_cell.length_b   1.000
_cell.length_c   1.000
_cell.angle_alpha   90.00
_cell.angle_beta   90.00
_cell.angle_gamma   90.00
#
_symmetry.space_group_name_H-M   'P 1'
#
loop_
_entity.id
_entity.type
_entity.pdbx_description
1 polymer ?
#
loop_
_entity_poly.entity_id
_entity_poly.type
_entity_poly.pdbx_seq_one_letter_code
_entity_poly.pdbx_strand_id
1 'polypeptide(L)'
;MEIVSVKLVVFKHPEPARWDTYASYCHATRNFCAYGKSASEVVDKFKSMLIRDLQNRLAYVNMKNYGWEVSENSAKPPIFTDEYLVSETERIFEVTIKEPIIITVDVELPRAEKTI
;
A
#
# COMPACT_ATOMS: atom_id res chain seq x y z
N MET A 1 9.72 -1.80 19.31
CA MET A 1 9.46 -1.00 18.10
C MET A 1 8.08 -1.36 17.60
N GLU A 2 7.28 -0.38 17.20
CA GLU A 2 5.92 -0.62 16.68
C GLU A 2 6.00 -1.21 15.27
N ILE A 3 5.20 -2.24 15.00
CA ILE A 3 5.01 -2.80 13.65
C ILE A 3 3.72 -2.24 13.08
N VAL A 4 3.79 -1.73 11.86
CA VAL A 4 2.64 -1.26 11.09
C VAL A 4 2.33 -2.30 10.02
N SER A 5 1.09 -2.75 9.97
CA SER A 5 0.61 -3.77 9.04
C SER A 5 -0.48 -3.21 8.13
N VAL A 6 -0.31 -3.34 6.82
CA VAL A 6 -1.34 -2.99 5.82
C VAL A 6 -1.56 -4.14 4.85
N LYS A 7 -2.73 -4.20 4.21
CA LYS A 7 -3.00 -5.17 3.15
C LYS A 7 -2.72 -4.57 1.77
N LEU A 8 -1.96 -5.31 0.96
CA LEU A 8 -1.66 -5.01 -0.43
C LEU A 8 -2.35 -6.04 -1.32
N VAL A 9 -3.16 -5.60 -2.27
CA VAL A 9 -3.70 -6.47 -3.33
C VAL A 9 -2.68 -6.50 -4.45
N VAL A 10 -2.24 -7.69 -4.85
CA VAL A 10 -1.33 -7.94 -5.96
C VAL A 10 -2.02 -8.83 -6.98
N PHE A 11 -1.89 -8.52 -8.26
CA PHE A 11 -2.53 -9.28 -9.33
C PHE A 11 -1.74 -9.16 -10.63
N LYS A 12 -1.94 -10.11 -11.54
CA LYS A 12 -1.38 -10.02 -12.89
C LYS A 12 -2.17 -9.00 -13.71
N HIS A 13 -1.53 -7.95 -14.21
CA HIS A 13 -2.22 -6.94 -15.01
C HIS A 13 -2.40 -7.44 -16.46
N PRO A 14 -3.56 -7.23 -17.10
CA PRO A 14 -3.78 -7.60 -18.50
C PRO A 14 -2.96 -6.78 -19.52
N GLU A 15 -2.20 -5.77 -19.08
CA GLU A 15 -1.48 -4.81 -19.95
C GLU A 15 -0.01 -4.68 -19.51
N PRO A 16 0.82 -5.70 -19.80
CA PRO A 16 2.18 -5.74 -19.26
C PRO A 16 3.13 -4.68 -19.83
N ALA A 17 2.80 -4.09 -20.98
CA ALA A 17 3.55 -2.96 -21.52
C ALA A 17 3.47 -1.71 -20.63
N ARG A 18 2.38 -1.56 -19.87
CA ARG A 18 2.14 -0.41 -18.99
C ARG A 18 2.49 -0.72 -17.53
N TRP A 19 2.19 -1.93 -17.07
CA TRP A 19 2.23 -2.29 -15.67
C TRP A 19 3.17 -3.46 -15.34
N ASP A 20 4.02 -3.87 -16.29
CA ASP A 20 4.80 -5.13 -16.16
C ASP A 20 3.88 -6.33 -15.88
N THR A 21 4.38 -7.39 -15.26
CA THR A 21 3.63 -8.64 -15.08
C THR A 21 2.61 -8.54 -13.95
N TYR A 22 2.99 -7.94 -12.83
CA TYR A 22 2.18 -7.78 -11.62
C TYR A 22 2.02 -6.31 -11.26
N ALA A 23 0.78 -5.90 -10.99
CA ALA A 23 0.45 -4.60 -10.43
C ALA A 23 -0.08 -4.77 -9.00
N SER A 24 -0.15 -3.67 -8.26
CA SER A 24 -0.72 -3.70 -6.91
C SER A 24 -1.45 -2.44 -6.51
N TYR A 25 -2.28 -2.58 -5.49
CA TYR A 25 -2.95 -1.49 -4.81
C TYR A 25 -3.00 -1.70 -3.31
N CYS A 26 -2.63 -0.67 -2.55
CA CYS A 26 -2.89 -0.59 -1.13
C CYS A 26 -3.90 0.52 -0.87
N HIS A 27 -5.12 0.15 -0.48
CA HIS A 27 -6.18 1.14 -0.25
C HIS A 27 -5.87 2.05 0.96
N ALA A 28 -5.20 1.51 1.99
CA ALA A 28 -4.83 2.28 3.18
C ALA A 28 -3.89 3.46 2.84
N THR A 29 -2.97 3.30 1.89
CA THR A 29 -2.07 4.40 1.46
C THR A 29 -2.51 5.05 0.15
N ARG A 30 -3.55 4.52 -0.51
CA ARG A 30 -3.98 4.84 -1.88
C ARG A 30 -2.86 4.68 -2.92
N ASN A 31 -1.84 3.86 -2.63
CA ASN A 31 -0.71 3.65 -3.51
C ASN A 31 -1.02 2.56 -4.55
N PHE A 32 -0.83 2.89 -5.84
CA PHE A 32 -0.96 1.98 -6.98
C PHE A 32 0.32 1.93 -7.84
N CYS A 33 1.44 2.44 -7.32
CA CYS A 33 2.67 2.64 -8.07
C CYS A 33 3.64 1.46 -7.99
N ALA A 34 3.35 0.44 -7.18
CA ALA A 34 4.18 -0.75 -7.07
C ALA A 34 3.75 -1.81 -8.10
N TYR A 35 4.62 -2.05 -9.07
CA TYR A 35 4.45 -3.05 -10.11
C TYR A 35 5.81 -3.68 -10.51
N GLY A 36 5.81 -4.89 -11.10
CA GLY A 36 7.03 -5.62 -11.42
C GLY A 36 6.81 -7.03 -11.98
N LYS A 37 7.88 -7.81 -12.12
CA LYS A 37 7.86 -9.14 -12.76
C LYS A 37 7.36 -10.25 -11.84
N SER A 38 7.36 -10.03 -10.54
CA SER A 38 6.95 -10.99 -9.52
C SER A 38 6.24 -10.32 -8.35
N ALA A 39 5.41 -11.07 -7.63
CA ALA A 39 4.74 -10.56 -6.43
C ALA A 39 5.73 -10.08 -5.35
N SER A 40 6.88 -10.76 -5.19
CA SER A 40 7.91 -10.35 -4.23
C SER A 40 8.54 -9.00 -4.60
N GLU A 41 8.86 -8.78 -5.88
CA GLU A 41 9.40 -7.49 -6.35
C GLU A 41 8.42 -6.35 -6.09
N VAL A 42 7.13 -6.60 -6.32
CA VAL A 42 6.05 -5.65 -6.05
C VAL A 42 5.97 -5.32 -4.56
N VAL A 43 6.01 -6.33 -3.69
CA VAL A 43 6.00 -6.16 -2.24
C VAL A 43 7.21 -5.36 -1.75
N ASP A 44 8.42 -5.64 -2.25
CA ASP A 44 9.63 -4.93 -1.84
C ASP A 44 9.62 -3.44 -2.27
N LYS A 45 9.13 -3.17 -3.49
CA LYS A 45 8.89 -1.79 -3.95
C LYS A 45 7.88 -1.08 -3.06
N PHE A 46 6.75 -1.74 -2.76
CA PHE A 46 5.71 -1.17 -1.91
C PHE A 46 6.21 -0.90 -0.48
N LYS A 47 6.96 -1.83 0.13
CA LYS A 47 7.57 -1.64 1.46
C LYS A 47 8.41 -0.37 1.53
N SER A 48 9.23 -0.12 0.51
CA SER A 48 10.07 1.08 0.44
C SER A 48 9.23 2.36 0.39
N MET A 49 8.09 2.34 -0.34
CA MET A 49 7.15 3.46 -0.38
C MET A 49 6.43 3.66 0.96
N LEU A 50 5.95 2.58 1.58
CA LEU A 50 5.28 2.63 2.88
C LEU A 50 6.18 3.18 3.98
N ILE A 51 7.46 2.78 4.01
CA ILE A 51 8.45 3.33 4.97
C ILE A 51 8.57 4.84 4.78
N ARG A 52 8.67 5.33 3.55
CA ARG A 52 8.74 6.77 3.27
C ARG A 52 7.47 7.51 3.69
N ASP A 53 6.30 6.95 3.41
CA ASP A 53 5.03 7.54 3.82
C ASP A 53 4.94 7.62 5.35
N LEU A 54 5.35 6.56 6.05
CA LEU A 54 5.39 6.52 7.51
C LEU A 54 6.43 7.47 8.09
N GLN A 55 7.61 7.62 7.49
CA GLN A 55 8.60 8.63 7.91
C GLN A 55 7.98 10.02 7.87
N ASN A 56 7.22 10.32 6.82
CA ASN A 56 6.60 11.62 6.61
C ASN A 56 5.21 11.80 7.25
N ARG A 57 4.76 10.86 8.10
CA ARG A 57 3.41 10.83 8.69
C ARG A 57 2.99 12.08 9.46
N LEU A 58 3.95 12.88 9.93
CA LEU A 58 3.71 14.14 10.62
C LEU A 58 3.91 15.38 9.74
N ALA A 59 4.70 15.24 8.66
CA ALA A 59 4.97 16.33 7.72
C ALA A 59 3.80 16.53 6.74
N TYR A 60 3.11 15.46 6.34
CA TYR A 60 1.97 15.51 5.42
C TYR A 60 0.66 15.08 6.08
N VAL A 61 -0.44 15.71 5.64
CA VAL A 61 -1.80 15.39 6.10
C VAL A 61 -2.41 14.17 5.41
N ASN A 62 -1.75 13.63 4.37
CA ASN A 62 -2.28 12.57 3.50
C ASN A 62 -2.76 11.34 4.28
N MET A 63 -1.94 10.80 5.18
CA MET A 63 -2.32 9.60 5.95
C MET A 63 -3.57 9.86 6.79
N LYS A 64 -3.68 11.02 7.45
CA LYS A 64 -4.89 11.41 8.19
C LYS A 64 -6.10 11.51 7.28
N ASN A 65 -5.95 12.11 6.10
CA ASN A 65 -7.02 12.19 5.10
C ASN A 65 -7.43 10.81 4.56
N TYR A 66 -6.56 9.80 4.67
CA TYR A 66 -6.87 8.42 4.31
C TYR A 66 -7.43 7.60 5.49
N GLY A 67 -7.64 8.24 6.65
CA GLY A 67 -8.24 7.60 7.82
C GLY A 67 -7.23 6.98 8.80
N TRP A 68 -5.94 7.31 8.68
CA TRP A 68 -4.95 6.85 9.65
C TRP A 68 -4.96 7.68 10.93
N GLU A 69 -4.76 7.01 12.06
CA GLU A 69 -4.39 7.65 13.32
C GLU A 69 -2.87 7.66 13.44
N VAL A 70 -2.25 8.83 13.34
CA VAL A 70 -0.77 8.97 13.37
C VAL A 70 -0.30 9.89 14.48
N SER A 71 0.81 9.51 15.11
CA SER A 71 1.53 10.29 16.12
C SER A 71 3.04 10.14 15.93
N GLU A 72 3.82 10.78 16.79
CA GLU A 72 5.29 10.66 16.76
C GLU A 72 5.76 9.21 16.94
N ASN A 73 5.04 8.39 17.71
CA ASN A 73 5.48 7.04 18.06
C ASN A 73 4.50 5.94 17.63
N SER A 74 3.42 6.27 16.92
CA SER A 74 2.44 5.28 16.45
C SER A 74 1.84 5.66 15.10
N ALA A 75 1.45 4.65 14.32
CA ALA A 75 0.68 4.81 13.10
C ALA A 75 -0.30 3.63 12.93
N LYS A 76 -1.60 3.89 13.06
CA LYS A 76 -2.65 2.89 12.91
C LYS A 76 -3.36 3.07 11.58
N PRO A 77 -3.29 2.08 10.68
CA PRO A 77 -4.01 2.14 9.42
C PRO A 77 -5.51 1.88 9.60
N PRO A 78 -6.35 2.41 8.71
CA PRO A 78 -7.72 1.93 8.57
C PRO A 78 -7.74 0.45 8.16
N ILE A 79 -8.76 -0.27 8.63
CA ILE A 79 -8.95 -1.71 8.37
C ILE A 79 -10.05 -1.89 7.34
N PHE A 80 -9.82 -2.76 6.37
CA PHE A 80 -10.76 -3.08 5.30
C PHE A 80 -10.92 -4.60 5.15
N THR A 81 -12.09 -5.03 4.67
CA THR A 81 -12.33 -6.41 4.29
C THR A 81 -11.64 -6.73 2.97
N ASP A 82 -11.33 -8.01 2.76
CA ASP A 82 -10.62 -8.47 1.57
C ASP A 82 -11.46 -8.25 0.30
N GLU A 83 -12.77 -8.47 0.38
CA GLU A 83 -13.71 -8.24 -0.72
C GLU A 83 -13.74 -6.77 -1.15
N TYR A 84 -13.70 -5.85 -0.18
CA TYR A 84 -13.69 -4.42 -0.48
C TYR A 84 -12.37 -3.99 -1.11
N LEU A 85 -11.23 -4.51 -0.62
CA LEU A 85 -9.92 -4.23 -1.18
C LEU A 85 -9.80 -4.68 -2.64
N VAL A 86 -10.31 -5.87 -2.97
CA VAL A 86 -10.33 -6.36 -4.36
C VAL A 86 -11.22 -5.49 -5.22
N SER A 87 -12.45 -5.20 -4.78
CA SER A 87 -13.39 -4.35 -5.55
C SER A 87 -12.84 -2.95 -5.82
N GLU A 88 -12.21 -2.31 -4.84
CA GLU A 88 -11.57 -1.01 -5.04
C GLU A 88 -10.35 -1.09 -5.95
N THR A 89 -9.61 -2.20 -5.91
CA THR A 89 -8.48 -2.42 -6.83
C THR A 89 -8.98 -2.53 -8.28
N GLU A 90 -10.02 -3.32 -8.52
CA GLU A 90 -10.67 -3.44 -9.82
C GLU A 90 -11.17 -2.07 -10.32
N ARG A 91 -11.79 -1.27 -9.44
CA ARG A 91 -12.28 0.07 -9.76
C ARG A 91 -11.15 1.04 -10.13
N ILE A 92 -10.02 1.01 -9.42
CA ILE A 92 -8.87 1.91 -9.64
C ILE A 92 -8.14 1.56 -10.94
N PHE A 93 -8.00 0.28 -11.25
CA PHE A 93 -7.30 -0.19 -12.45
C PHE A 93 -8.21 -0.36 -13.66
N GLU A 94 -9.54 -0.29 -13.47
CA GLU A 94 -10.55 -0.53 -14.51
C GLU A 94 -10.41 -1.94 -15.14
N VAL A 95 -10.12 -2.94 -14.30
CA VAL A 95 -9.92 -4.34 -14.72
C VAL A 95 -10.69 -5.30 -13.83
N THR A 96 -11.02 -6.49 -14.34
CA THR A 96 -11.53 -7.61 -13.52
C THR A 96 -10.38 -8.50 -13.08
N ILE A 97 -10.23 -8.73 -11.77
CA ILE A 97 -9.17 -9.52 -11.18
C ILE A 97 -9.68 -10.93 -10.89
N LYS A 98 -9.15 -11.92 -11.61
CA LYS A 98 -9.55 -13.34 -11.45
C LYS A 98 -8.89 -14.02 -10.26
N GLU A 99 -7.63 -13.69 -10.00
CA GLU A 99 -6.78 -14.35 -9.00
C GLU A 99 -6.05 -13.28 -8.17
N PRO A 100 -6.75 -12.60 -7.24
CA PRO A 100 -6.13 -11.62 -6.38
C PRO A 100 -5.22 -12.32 -5.35
N ILE A 101 -4.05 -11.74 -5.11
CA ILE A 101 -3.14 -12.14 -4.04
C ILE A 101 -3.18 -11.03 -3.00
N ILE A 102 -3.78 -11.30 -1.84
CA ILE A 102 -3.83 -10.33 -0.73
C ILE A 102 -2.68 -10.64 0.22
N ILE A 103 -1.78 -9.68 0.37
CA ILE A 103 -0.55 -9.81 1.16
C ILE A 103 -0.60 -8.83 2.31
N THR A 104 -0.43 -9.33 3.53
CA THR A 104 -0.13 -8.47 4.69
C THR A 104 1.33 -8.02 4.58
N VAL A 105 1.52 -6.71 4.54
CA VAL A 105 2.85 -6.08 4.50
C VAL A 105 3.11 -5.45 5.85
N ASP A 106 4.10 -6.01 6.55
CA ASP A 106 4.58 -5.52 7.84
C ASP A 106 5.86 -4.69 7.64
N VAL A 107 5.91 -3.54 8.31
CA VAL A 107 7.11 -2.69 8.40
C VAL A 107 7.28 -2.19 9.82
N GLU A 108 8.54 -2.02 10.22
CA GLU A 108 8.86 -1.32 11.47
C GLU A 108 8.54 0.17 11.32
N LEU A 109 7.91 0.76 12.34
CA LEU A 109 7.59 2.18 12.34
C LEU A 109 8.89 3.00 12.36
N PRO A 110 9.20 3.77 11.30
CA PRO A 110 10.39 4.59 11.27
C PRO A 110 10.22 5.84 12.15
N ARG A 111 11.34 6.48 12.50
CA ARG A 111 11.31 7.79 13.16
C ARG A 111 10.53 8.78 12.28
N ALA A 112 9.66 9.59 12.90
CA ALA A 112 8.92 10.63 12.19
C ALA A 112 9.85 11.79 11.82
N GLU A 113 9.74 12.26 10.58
CA GLU A 113 10.26 13.56 10.13
C GLU A 113 9.17 14.62 10.34
N LYS A 114 9.55 15.76 10.94
CA LYS A 114 8.62 16.84 11.32
C LYS A 114 8.63 18.01 10.34
N THR A 115 9.59 18.04 9.41
CA THR A 115 9.82 19.08 8.40
C THR A 115 10.47 18.46 7.17
N ILE A 116 10.19 19.01 5.99
CA ILE A 116 10.84 18.67 4.71
C ILE A 116 12.21 19.34 4.63
#